data_AF-A0A7J3L0B7-F1
#
_entry.id   AF-A0A7J3L0B7-F1
#
_cell.length_a   1.000
_cell.length_b   1.000
_cell.length_c   1.000
_cell.angle_alpha   90.00
_cell.angle_beta   90.00
_cell.angle_gamma   90.00
#
_symmetry.space_group_name_H-M   'P 1'
#
loop_
_entity.id
_entity.type
_entity.pdbx_description
1 polymer ?
#
loop_
_entity_poly.entity_id
_entity_poly.type
_entity_poly.pdbx_seq_one_letter_code
_entity_poly.pdbx_strand_id
1 'polypeptide(L)'
;MDEEKAERFVANYRRLRRLFELLGPSPEKLKYQEEYAALTEIYYTYLHRKRDFEDIEGYVRKYFPKTLEIIQNSIDLGKIEELFPAIILDEEYLKRLQEKYLDIGDRVSNMIFDLRKFIYTEKSRSPFLETIGERVNRILREIRDRRMKTEEAYKELQQIVTEINEIQRRRRELSDRELSIILPLERAVGKSMQIVELVKNLVSELEKENLLFPGWNQKMEAIKRVGLKVRALIRKIRRLTFDDRERLYNEVMDNLIKVG
;
A
#
# COMPACT_ATOMS: atom_id res chain seq x y z
N MET A 1 12.03 9.62 -16.41
CA MET A 1 13.43 9.56 -15.96
C MET A 1 13.94 8.19 -16.34
N ASP A 2 15.17 8.10 -16.83
CA ASP A 2 15.80 6.83 -17.19
C ASP A 2 16.11 6.05 -15.89
N GLU A 3 15.40 4.94 -15.66
CA GLU A 3 15.44 4.18 -14.40
C GLU A 3 16.87 3.63 -14.15
N GLU A 4 17.57 3.21 -15.20
CA GLU A 4 18.94 2.68 -15.10
C GLU A 4 19.92 3.77 -14.65
N LYS A 5 19.78 4.99 -15.20
CA LYS A 5 20.58 6.14 -14.75
C LYS A 5 20.28 6.53 -13.32
N ALA A 6 19.01 6.50 -12.90
CA ALA A 6 18.61 6.79 -11.53
C ALA A 6 19.19 5.78 -10.54
N GLU A 7 19.12 4.48 -10.85
CA GLU A 7 19.71 3.42 -10.01
C GLU A 7 21.23 3.57 -9.90
N ARG A 8 21.92 3.84 -11.01
CA ARG A 8 23.36 4.11 -11.01
C ARG A 8 23.72 5.33 -10.17
N PHE A 9 22.95 6.42 -10.29
CA PHE A 9 23.14 7.61 -9.46
C PHE A 9 22.98 7.29 -7.96
N VAL A 10 21.91 6.60 -7.57
CA VAL A 10 21.66 6.20 -6.18
C VAL A 10 22.79 5.32 -5.64
N ALA A 11 23.26 4.34 -6.40
CA ALA A 11 24.35 3.47 -6.00
C ALA A 11 25.67 4.24 -5.79
N ASN A 12 25.98 5.15 -6.72
CA ASN A 12 27.18 6.00 -6.63
C ASN A 12 27.09 6.98 -5.46
N TYR A 13 25.94 7.62 -5.25
CA TYR A 13 25.73 8.54 -4.14
C TYR A 13 25.88 7.82 -2.79
N ARG A 14 25.33 6.60 -2.63
CA ARG A 14 25.51 5.80 -1.41
C ARG A 14 26.99 5.47 -1.13
N ARG A 15 27.80 5.27 -2.17
CA ARG A 15 29.26 5.10 -2.04
C ARG A 15 29.93 6.41 -1.64
N LEU A 16 29.60 7.51 -2.30
CA LEU A 16 30.11 8.84 -2.02
C LEU A 16 29.85 9.24 -0.55
N ARG A 17 28.62 9.06 -0.05
CA ARG A 17 28.26 9.34 1.35
C ARG A 17 29.13 8.59 2.36
N ARG A 18 29.44 7.31 2.10
CA ARG A 18 30.35 6.52 2.96
C ARG A 18 31.77 7.08 2.96
N LEU A 19 32.28 7.47 1.79
CA LEU A 19 33.58 8.10 1.68
C LEU A 19 33.62 9.45 2.41
N PHE A 20 32.58 10.27 2.22
CA PHE A 20 32.48 11.59 2.85
C PHE A 20 32.39 11.52 4.38
N GLU A 21 31.71 10.51 4.92
CA GLU A 21 31.65 10.23 6.35
C GLU A 21 33.02 9.76 6.89
N LEU A 22 33.70 8.88 6.15
CA LEU A 22 35.02 8.35 6.50
C LEU A 22 36.09 9.44 6.56
N LEU A 23 36.06 10.41 5.63
CA LEU A 23 37.00 11.53 5.59
C LEU A 23 36.95 12.42 6.86
N GLY A 24 35.87 12.36 7.64
CA GLY A 24 35.80 13.05 8.93
C GLY A 24 35.99 14.57 8.80
N PRO A 25 36.88 15.20 9.60
CA PRO A 25 37.19 16.63 9.53
C PRO A 25 38.38 16.97 8.59
N SER A 26 38.73 16.09 7.64
CA SER A 26 39.86 16.33 6.72
C SER A 26 39.70 17.65 5.94
N PRO A 27 40.77 18.46 5.77
CA PRO A 27 40.74 19.69 4.98
C PRO A 27 40.32 19.48 3.53
N GLU A 28 40.60 18.32 2.96
CA GLU A 28 40.21 17.91 1.61
C GLU A 28 38.68 17.85 1.46
N LYS A 29 37.94 17.60 2.55
CA LYS A 29 36.48 17.58 2.56
C LYS A 29 35.87 18.96 2.30
N LEU A 30 36.50 20.03 2.80
CA LEU A 30 36.04 21.41 2.60
C LEU A 30 36.05 21.81 1.12
N LYS A 31 36.97 21.23 0.34
CA LYS A 31 37.11 21.53 -1.09
C LYS A 31 35.94 21.02 -1.94
N TYR A 32 35.19 20.03 -1.45
CA TYR A 32 34.11 19.38 -2.19
C TYR A 32 32.75 19.50 -1.48
N GLN A 33 32.66 20.40 -0.50
CA GLN A 33 31.48 20.52 0.35
C GLN A 33 30.25 20.99 -0.43
N GLU A 34 30.43 21.94 -1.36
CA GLU A 34 29.35 22.48 -2.19
C GLU A 34 28.83 21.44 -3.19
N GLU A 35 29.73 20.74 -3.88
CA GLU A 35 29.36 19.68 -4.83
C GLU A 35 28.68 18.50 -4.12
N TYR A 36 29.15 18.16 -2.92
CA TYR A 36 28.52 17.13 -2.11
C TYR A 36 27.11 17.55 -1.63
N ALA A 37 26.94 18.81 -1.22
CA ALA A 37 25.64 19.36 -0.86
C ALA A 37 24.65 19.31 -2.05
N ALA A 38 25.08 19.76 -3.24
CA ALA A 38 24.27 19.71 -4.45
C ALA A 38 23.86 18.28 -4.83
N LEU A 39 24.80 17.32 -4.77
CA LEU A 39 24.48 15.91 -5.02
C LEU A 39 23.53 15.32 -3.98
N THR A 40 23.64 15.77 -2.73
CA THR A 40 22.75 15.35 -1.64
C THR A 40 21.35 15.93 -1.80
N GLU A 41 21.22 17.18 -2.23
CA GLU A 41 19.94 17.80 -2.56
C GLU A 41 19.23 17.05 -3.69
N ILE A 42 19.95 16.69 -4.76
CA ILE A 42 19.41 15.87 -5.87
C ILE A 42 18.98 14.49 -5.34
N TYR A 43 19.80 13.86 -4.50
CA TYR A 43 19.50 12.56 -3.92
C TYR A 43 18.25 12.63 -3.03
N TYR A 44 18.14 13.63 -2.16
CA TYR A 44 17.00 13.79 -1.26
C TYR A 44 15.73 14.17 -2.00
N THR A 45 15.82 15.02 -3.01
CA THR A 45 14.72 15.30 -3.94
C THR A 45 14.21 14.02 -4.60
N TYR A 46 15.14 13.17 -5.06
CA TYR A 46 14.79 11.86 -5.62
C TYR A 46 14.13 10.93 -4.59
N LEU A 47 14.64 10.88 -3.35
CA LEU A 47 14.07 10.07 -2.28
C LEU A 47 12.67 10.53 -1.88
N HIS A 48 12.44 11.83 -1.77
CA HIS A 48 11.12 12.39 -1.47
C HIS A 48 10.13 12.07 -2.58
N ARG A 49 10.54 12.22 -3.84
CA ARG A 49 9.73 11.82 -5.00
C ARG A 49 9.36 10.35 -4.99
N LYS A 50 10.27 9.46 -4.54
CA LYS A 50 10.02 8.02 -4.38
C LYS A 50 9.44 7.68 -2.99
N ARG A 51 9.18 8.67 -2.12
CA ARG A 51 8.76 8.52 -0.72
C ARG A 51 9.57 7.51 0.10
N ASP A 52 10.86 7.37 -0.21
CA ASP A 52 11.80 6.50 0.52
C ASP A 52 12.65 7.32 1.52
N PHE A 53 12.37 8.62 1.63
CA PHE A 53 13.16 9.55 2.42
C PHE A 53 13.20 9.15 3.90
N GLU A 54 12.05 9.03 4.56
CA GLU A 54 11.92 8.65 5.98
C GLU A 54 12.67 7.34 6.32
N ASP A 55 12.47 6.29 5.51
CA ASP A 55 13.09 4.97 5.71
C ASP A 55 14.63 5.06 5.65
N ILE A 56 15.15 5.87 4.73
CA ILE A 56 16.58 6.07 4.54
C ILE A 56 17.13 7.07 5.56
N GLU A 57 16.37 8.09 5.92
CA GLU A 57 16.78 9.14 6.83
C GLU A 57 17.01 8.58 8.24
N GLY A 58 16.16 7.67 8.72
CA GLY A 58 16.39 6.97 9.99
C GLY A 58 17.74 6.24 10.04
N TYR A 59 18.12 5.59 8.93
CA TYR A 59 19.43 4.95 8.78
C TYR A 59 20.58 5.98 8.71
N VAL A 60 20.40 7.08 7.97
CA VAL A 60 21.39 8.15 7.86
C VAL A 60 21.62 8.81 9.22
N ARG A 61 20.55 9.10 9.96
CA ARG A 61 20.60 9.71 11.30
C ARG A 61 21.39 8.85 12.28
N LYS A 62 21.26 7.53 12.18
CA LYS A 62 21.92 6.58 13.08
C LYS A 62 23.41 6.36 12.75
N TYR A 63 23.80 6.40 11.48
CA TYR A 63 25.13 5.92 11.06
C TYR A 63 26.00 6.97 10.35
N PHE A 64 25.47 8.15 10.03
CA PHE A 64 26.18 9.19 9.26
C PHE A 64 26.03 10.59 9.89
N PRO A 65 26.42 10.76 11.17
CA PRO A 65 26.20 12.01 11.89
C PRO A 65 26.94 13.22 11.28
N LYS A 66 28.13 13.02 10.68
CA LYS A 66 28.87 14.13 10.04
C LYS A 66 28.25 14.54 8.71
N THR A 67 27.60 13.59 8.04
CA THR A 67 26.81 13.88 6.84
C THR A 67 25.56 14.70 7.16
N LEU A 68 24.90 14.42 8.28
CA LEU A 68 23.72 15.18 8.73
C LEU A 68 24.02 16.65 8.98
N GLU A 69 25.19 16.96 9.55
CA GLU A 69 25.60 18.34 9.82
C GLU A 69 25.65 19.19 8.53
N ILE A 70 26.20 18.63 7.45
CA ILE A 70 26.23 19.31 6.15
C ILE A 70 24.83 19.48 5.57
N ILE A 71 23.99 18.44 5.67
CA ILE A 71 22.60 18.49 5.21
C ILE A 71 21.85 19.62 5.90
N GLN A 72 21.92 19.68 7.24
CA GLN A 72 21.21 20.69 8.03
C GLN A 72 21.65 22.11 7.70
N ASN A 73 22.93 22.30 7.40
CA ASN A 73 23.50 23.62 7.14
C ASN A 73 23.38 24.08 5.67
N SER A 74 23.20 23.15 4.73
CA SER A 74 23.38 23.46 3.29
C SER A 74 22.18 23.12 2.43
N ILE A 75 21.18 22.41 2.96
CA ILE A 75 20.04 21.90 2.18
C ILE A 75 18.73 22.31 2.88
N ASP A 76 17.86 22.97 2.13
CA ASP A 76 16.53 23.34 2.58
C ASP A 76 15.59 22.14 2.41
N LEU A 77 15.59 21.24 3.40
CA LEU A 77 14.69 20.08 3.42
C LEU A 77 13.22 20.49 3.37
N GLY A 78 12.88 21.64 3.97
CA GLY A 78 11.52 22.18 3.96
C GLY A 78 11.02 22.46 2.54
N LYS A 79 11.85 23.07 1.68
CA LYS A 79 11.50 23.25 0.26
C LYS A 79 11.30 21.93 -0.49
N ILE A 80 12.09 20.90 -0.18
CA ILE A 80 11.94 19.58 -0.82
C ILE A 80 10.64 18.91 -0.36
N GLU A 81 10.34 18.95 0.94
CA GLU A 81 9.08 18.44 1.51
C GLU A 81 7.86 19.18 0.96
N GLU A 82 7.95 20.50 0.77
CA GLU A 82 6.89 21.30 0.15
C GLU A 82 6.59 20.86 -1.28
N LEU A 83 7.60 20.48 -2.05
CA LEU A 83 7.47 19.98 -3.42
C LEU A 83 6.97 18.54 -3.48
N PHE A 84 7.25 17.72 -2.46
CA PHE A 84 6.94 16.30 -2.41
C PHE A 84 6.33 15.87 -1.07
N PRO A 85 5.16 16.40 -0.70
CA PRO A 85 4.57 16.11 0.61
C PRO A 85 4.13 14.65 0.70
N ALA A 86 4.45 14.02 1.82
CA ALA A 86 3.90 12.72 2.17
C ALA A 86 2.44 12.88 2.62
N ILE A 87 1.49 12.57 1.74
CA ILE A 87 0.07 12.56 2.11
C ILE A 87 -0.29 11.17 2.64
N ILE A 88 -0.75 11.12 3.88
CA ILE A 88 -1.17 9.89 4.56
C ILE A 88 -2.51 9.43 3.97
N LEU A 89 -2.58 8.14 3.61
CA LEU A 89 -3.78 7.53 3.05
C LEU A 89 -4.78 7.17 4.16
N ASP A 90 -5.59 8.15 4.53
CA ASP A 90 -6.67 8.09 5.52
C ASP A 90 -7.96 8.76 4.99
N GLU A 91 -8.94 8.97 5.87
CA GLU A 91 -10.23 9.58 5.54
C GLU A 91 -10.11 11.00 4.94
N GLU A 92 -9.06 11.75 5.28
CA GLU A 92 -8.82 13.11 4.79
C GLU A 92 -7.90 13.15 3.55
N TYR A 93 -7.38 11.99 3.12
CA TYR A 93 -6.43 11.88 2.01
C TYR A 93 -6.87 12.66 0.76
N LEU A 94 -8.10 12.45 0.31
CA LEU A 94 -8.61 13.07 -0.92
C LEU A 94 -8.69 14.59 -0.79
N LYS A 95 -9.06 15.10 0.39
CA LYS A 95 -9.13 16.54 0.67
C LYS A 95 -7.73 17.15 0.62
N ARG A 96 -6.76 16.58 1.35
CA ARG A 96 -5.36 17.06 1.36
C ARG A 96 -4.72 16.99 -0.02
N LEU A 97 -5.02 15.95 -0.80
CA LEU A 97 -4.56 15.81 -2.17
C LEU A 97 -5.10 16.92 -3.08
N GLN A 98 -6.38 17.28 -2.94
CA GLN A 98 -7.01 18.35 -3.72
C GLN A 98 -6.49 19.74 -3.36
N GLU A 99 -6.25 20.00 -2.06
CA GLU A 99 -5.68 21.25 -1.56
C GLU A 99 -4.23 21.44 -2.04
N LYS A 100 -3.47 20.34 -2.12
CA LYS A 100 -2.04 20.41 -2.46
C LYS A 100 -1.77 20.47 -3.97
N TYR A 101 -2.45 19.65 -4.75
CA TYR A 101 -2.19 19.55 -6.19
C TYR A 101 -3.35 20.18 -6.95
N LEU A 102 -3.09 21.19 -7.78
CA LEU A 102 -4.12 21.82 -8.62
C LEU A 102 -4.38 20.99 -9.89
N ASP A 103 -3.33 20.43 -10.49
CA ASP A 103 -3.42 19.62 -11.70
C ASP A 103 -3.94 18.20 -11.41
N ILE A 104 -4.83 17.71 -12.28
CA ILE A 104 -5.43 16.39 -12.12
C ILE A 104 -4.45 15.25 -12.46
N GLY A 105 -3.50 15.47 -13.37
CA GLY A 105 -2.44 14.53 -13.68
C GLY A 105 -1.49 14.31 -12.51
N ASP A 106 -1.13 15.38 -11.80
CA ASP A 106 -0.35 15.32 -10.57
C ASP A 106 -1.11 14.57 -9.46
N ARG A 107 -2.41 14.83 -9.30
CA ARG A 107 -3.27 14.07 -8.36
C ARG A 107 -3.26 12.59 -8.69
N VAL A 108 -3.53 12.21 -9.94
CA VAL A 108 -3.55 10.81 -10.39
C VAL A 108 -2.21 10.13 -10.18
N SER A 109 -1.11 10.80 -10.53
CA SER A 109 0.25 10.25 -10.36
C SER A 109 0.57 9.99 -8.89
N ASN A 110 0.24 10.93 -8.01
CA ASN A 110 0.41 10.77 -6.57
C ASN A 110 -0.51 9.68 -6.02
N MET A 111 -1.78 9.62 -6.42
CA MET A 111 -2.70 8.55 -5.98
C MET A 111 -2.20 7.15 -6.33
N ILE A 112 -1.75 6.95 -7.58
CA ILE A 112 -1.19 5.66 -8.00
C ILE A 112 0.03 5.30 -7.15
N PHE A 113 0.92 6.27 -6.92
CA PHE A 113 2.10 6.05 -6.10
C PHE A 113 1.72 5.64 -4.67
N ASP A 114 0.78 6.36 -4.06
CA ASP A 114 0.40 6.22 -2.66
C ASP A 114 -0.32 4.92 -2.41
N LEU A 115 -1.24 4.58 -3.31
CA LEU A 115 -1.94 3.31 -3.30
C LEU A 115 -0.98 2.15 -3.47
N ARG A 116 -0.03 2.23 -4.42
CA ARG A 116 0.97 1.16 -4.61
C ARG A 116 1.87 1.00 -3.38
N LYS A 117 2.31 2.10 -2.77
CA LYS A 117 3.10 2.07 -1.54
C LYS A 117 2.29 1.45 -0.39
N PHE A 118 1.07 1.93 -0.18
CA PHE A 118 0.16 1.41 0.85
C PHE A 118 -0.07 -0.10 0.67
N ILE A 119 -0.40 -0.53 -0.55
CA ILE A 119 -0.63 -1.95 -0.86
C ILE A 119 0.64 -2.76 -0.63
N TYR A 120 1.82 -2.28 -1.04
CA TYR A 120 3.07 -2.99 -0.83
C TYR A 120 3.37 -3.19 0.67
N THR A 121 3.24 -2.13 1.48
CA THR A 121 3.50 -2.17 2.92
C THR A 121 2.49 -3.03 3.67
N GLU A 122 1.22 -3.02 3.27
CA GLU A 122 0.13 -3.73 3.95
C GLU A 122 -0.23 -5.08 3.29
N LYS A 123 0.41 -5.48 2.18
CA LYS A 123 0.05 -6.68 1.38
C LYS A 123 0.00 -7.95 2.21
N SER A 124 0.92 -8.08 3.17
CA SER A 124 1.02 -9.23 4.07
C SER A 124 -0.19 -9.38 5.01
N ARG A 125 -1.03 -8.34 5.12
CA ARG A 125 -2.14 -8.29 6.06
C ARG A 125 -3.50 -8.43 5.39
N SER A 126 -3.61 -8.41 4.05
CA SER A 126 -4.93 -8.68 3.47
C SER A 126 -5.04 -9.12 2.01
N PRO A 127 -5.86 -10.15 1.73
CA PRO A 127 -6.16 -10.61 0.38
C PRO A 127 -6.81 -9.55 -0.52
N PHE A 128 -7.70 -8.72 0.04
CA PHE A 128 -8.40 -7.70 -0.75
C PHE A 128 -7.45 -6.63 -1.30
N LEU A 129 -6.32 -6.38 -0.64
CA LEU A 129 -5.30 -5.43 -1.12
C LEU A 129 -4.63 -5.92 -2.40
N GLU A 130 -4.60 -7.23 -2.64
CA GLU A 130 -4.12 -7.79 -3.90
C GLU A 130 -5.06 -7.41 -5.05
N THR A 131 -6.37 -7.60 -4.88
CA THR A 131 -7.39 -7.19 -5.87
C THR A 131 -7.36 -5.67 -6.12
N ILE A 132 -7.19 -4.86 -5.06
CA ILE A 132 -7.01 -3.42 -5.21
C ILE A 132 -5.71 -3.11 -5.97
N GLY A 133 -4.62 -3.83 -5.68
CA GLY A 133 -3.34 -3.68 -6.37
C GLY A 133 -3.43 -3.98 -7.87
N GLU A 134 -4.16 -5.01 -8.24
CA GLU A 134 -4.43 -5.36 -9.64
C GLU A 134 -5.20 -4.25 -10.36
N ARG A 135 -6.21 -3.66 -9.71
CA ARG A 135 -6.99 -2.53 -10.24
C ARG A 135 -6.14 -1.28 -10.41
N VAL A 136 -5.33 -0.92 -9.43
CA VAL A 136 -4.40 0.22 -9.53
C VAL A 136 -3.40 0.01 -10.67
N ASN A 137 -2.85 -1.21 -10.81
CA ASN A 137 -1.95 -1.54 -11.90
C ASN A 137 -2.65 -1.52 -13.27
N ARG A 138 -3.93 -1.90 -13.35
CA ARG A 138 -4.74 -1.79 -14.56
C ARG A 138 -4.90 -0.32 -14.98
N ILE A 139 -5.32 0.54 -14.06
CA ILE A 139 -5.46 2.00 -14.30
C ILE A 139 -4.13 2.58 -14.82
N LEU A 140 -3.02 2.26 -14.17
CA LEU A 140 -1.69 2.73 -14.61
C LEU A 140 -1.35 2.28 -16.03
N ARG A 141 -1.63 1.01 -16.38
CA ARG A 141 -1.40 0.51 -17.74
C ARG A 141 -2.29 1.21 -18.77
N GLU A 142 -3.57 1.39 -18.46
CA GLU A 142 -4.53 2.01 -19.38
C GLU A 142 -4.24 3.50 -19.62
N ILE A 143 -3.76 4.24 -18.60
CA ILE A 143 -3.24 5.61 -18.79
C ILE A 143 -2.02 5.60 -19.71
N ARG A 144 -1.03 4.74 -19.43
CA ARG A 144 0.23 4.66 -20.21
C ARG A 144 -0.04 4.32 -21.67
N ASP A 145 -0.97 3.40 -21.91
CA ASP A 145 -1.35 2.95 -23.24
C ASP A 145 -2.36 3.91 -23.91
N ARG A 146 -2.66 5.06 -23.29
CA ARG A 146 -3.61 6.10 -23.75
C ARG A 146 -5.03 5.60 -23.99
N ARG A 147 -5.44 4.56 -23.25
CA ARG A 147 -6.77 3.93 -23.32
C ARG A 147 -7.75 4.49 -22.29
N MET A 148 -7.26 5.20 -21.29
CA MET A 148 -8.05 5.82 -20.22
C MET A 148 -7.70 7.29 -20.09
N LYS A 149 -8.71 8.15 -19.91
CA LYS A 149 -8.51 9.59 -19.68
C LYS A 149 -8.11 9.86 -18.23
N THR A 150 -7.37 10.92 -17.99
CA THR A 150 -6.90 11.29 -16.64
C THR A 150 -8.06 11.52 -15.67
N GLU A 151 -9.17 12.11 -16.11
CA GLU A 151 -10.36 12.35 -15.31
C GLU A 151 -11.07 11.05 -14.92
N GLU A 152 -11.07 10.07 -15.82
CA GLU A 152 -11.64 8.74 -15.58
C GLU A 152 -10.79 7.96 -14.57
N ALA A 153 -9.47 7.96 -14.77
CA ALA A 153 -8.53 7.40 -13.81
C ALA A 153 -8.68 8.03 -12.42
N TYR A 154 -8.81 9.36 -12.34
CA TYR A 154 -8.99 10.06 -11.07
C TYR A 154 -10.24 9.57 -10.33
N LYS A 155 -11.38 9.44 -11.03
CA LYS A 155 -12.62 8.92 -10.43
C LYS A 155 -12.48 7.49 -9.94
N GLU A 156 -11.87 6.61 -10.72
CA GLU A 156 -11.63 5.23 -10.30
C GLU A 156 -10.71 5.15 -9.08
N LEU A 157 -9.64 5.94 -9.06
CA LEU A 157 -8.71 5.99 -7.93
C LEU A 157 -9.38 6.54 -6.67
N GLN A 158 -10.31 7.51 -6.80
CA GLN A 158 -11.10 8.01 -5.67
C GLN A 158 -11.97 6.89 -5.07
N GLN A 159 -12.61 6.08 -5.90
CA GLN A 159 -13.40 4.92 -5.43
C GLN A 159 -12.52 3.91 -4.68
N ILE A 160 -11.31 3.66 -5.18
CA ILE A 160 -10.34 2.78 -4.52
C ILE A 160 -9.95 3.34 -3.14
N VAL A 161 -9.67 4.64 -3.04
CA VAL A 161 -9.36 5.27 -1.74
C VAL A 161 -10.54 5.14 -0.76
N THR A 162 -11.76 5.39 -1.23
CA THR A 162 -12.97 5.21 -0.40
C THR A 162 -13.12 3.76 0.08
N GLU A 163 -12.88 2.79 -0.78
CA GLU A 163 -12.93 1.36 -0.44
C GLU A 163 -11.86 1.00 0.61
N ILE A 164 -10.62 1.48 0.45
CA ILE A 164 -9.55 1.25 1.43
C ILE A 164 -9.92 1.84 2.79
N ASN A 165 -10.38 3.10 2.81
CA ASN A 165 -10.76 3.78 4.06
C ASN A 165 -11.92 3.06 4.75
N GLU A 166 -12.90 2.60 3.99
CA GLU A 166 -13.98 1.78 4.54
C GLU A 166 -13.45 0.50 5.19
N ILE A 167 -12.55 -0.23 4.51
CA ILE A 167 -12.02 -1.48 5.05
C ILE A 167 -11.15 -1.22 6.29
N GLN A 168 -10.32 -0.18 6.28
CA GLN A 168 -9.55 0.24 7.46
C GLN A 168 -10.45 0.58 8.65
N ARG A 169 -11.57 1.27 8.43
CA ARG A 169 -12.55 1.55 9.47
C ARG A 169 -13.15 0.27 10.03
N ARG A 170 -13.52 -0.66 9.15
CA ARG A 170 -14.12 -1.95 9.55
C ARG A 170 -13.16 -2.86 10.30
N ARG A 171 -11.85 -2.77 10.03
CA ARG A 171 -10.81 -3.47 10.81
C ARG A 171 -10.80 -3.12 12.30
N ARG A 172 -11.42 -2.00 12.70
CA ARG A 172 -11.60 -1.67 14.13
C ARG A 172 -12.58 -2.62 14.84
N GLU A 173 -13.48 -3.25 14.08
CA GLU A 173 -14.60 -4.05 14.60
C GLU A 173 -14.62 -5.50 14.08
N LEU A 174 -13.85 -5.79 13.02
CA LEU A 174 -13.81 -7.07 12.33
C LEU A 174 -12.36 -7.53 12.14
N SER A 175 -12.13 -8.82 12.39
CA SER A 175 -10.88 -9.52 12.10
C SER A 175 -10.65 -9.69 10.60
N ASP A 176 -9.39 -9.94 10.20
CA ASP A 176 -9.05 -10.22 8.80
C ASP A 176 -9.77 -11.46 8.25
N ARG A 177 -10.08 -12.44 9.10
CA ARG A 177 -10.88 -13.62 8.75
C ARG A 177 -12.32 -13.25 8.42
N GLU A 178 -12.95 -12.42 9.25
CA GLU A 178 -14.31 -11.94 9.01
C GLU A 178 -14.37 -11.08 7.75
N LEU A 179 -13.39 -10.18 7.55
CA LEU A 179 -13.29 -9.33 6.35
C LEU A 179 -13.08 -10.16 5.07
N SER A 180 -12.30 -11.24 5.14
CA SER A 180 -12.07 -12.16 4.01
C SER A 180 -13.35 -12.82 3.50
N ILE A 181 -14.38 -12.92 4.35
CA ILE A 181 -15.69 -13.49 4.00
C ILE A 181 -16.69 -12.37 3.70
N ILE A 182 -16.78 -11.35 4.55
CA ILE A 182 -17.79 -10.27 4.45
C ILE A 182 -17.64 -9.46 3.15
N LEU A 183 -16.42 -9.09 2.77
CA LEU A 183 -16.21 -8.18 1.64
C LEU A 183 -16.69 -8.78 0.31
N PRO A 184 -16.34 -10.03 -0.05
CA PRO A 184 -16.93 -10.70 -1.22
C PRO A 184 -18.47 -10.81 -1.14
N LEU A 185 -19.01 -11.17 0.03
CA LEU A 185 -20.45 -11.35 0.20
C LEU A 185 -21.20 -10.04 -0.04
N GLU A 186 -20.77 -8.94 0.58
CA GLU A 186 -21.43 -7.64 0.43
C GLU A 186 -21.30 -7.07 -0.98
N ARG A 187 -20.21 -7.39 -1.70
CA ARG A 187 -20.09 -7.04 -3.11
C ARG A 187 -21.13 -7.76 -3.97
N ALA A 188 -21.43 -9.02 -3.64
CA ALA A 188 -22.37 -9.84 -4.40
C ALA A 188 -23.85 -9.51 -4.11
N VAL A 189 -24.19 -9.19 -2.85
CA VAL A 189 -25.60 -9.03 -2.44
C VAL A 189 -25.94 -7.73 -1.71
N GLY A 190 -24.97 -6.84 -1.54
CA GLY A 190 -25.11 -5.58 -0.81
C GLY A 190 -24.82 -5.72 0.69
N LYS A 191 -24.65 -4.57 1.35
CA LYS A 191 -24.38 -4.49 2.80
C LYS A 191 -25.63 -4.83 3.60
N SER A 192 -25.49 -5.67 4.62
CA SER A 192 -26.59 -6.04 5.51
C SER A 192 -26.07 -6.46 6.87
N MET A 193 -26.71 -5.97 7.93
CA MET A 193 -26.40 -6.37 9.31
C MET A 193 -26.53 -7.89 9.51
N GLN A 194 -27.46 -8.52 8.79
CA GLN A 194 -27.64 -9.97 8.84
C GLN A 194 -26.42 -10.72 8.28
N ILE A 195 -25.77 -10.19 7.23
CA ILE A 195 -24.56 -10.80 6.66
C ILE A 195 -23.41 -10.72 7.65
N VAL A 196 -23.24 -9.55 8.28
CA VAL A 196 -22.21 -9.35 9.31
C VAL A 196 -22.38 -10.38 10.43
N GLU A 197 -23.60 -10.49 10.97
CA GLU A 197 -23.89 -11.44 12.06
C GLU A 197 -23.66 -12.90 11.64
N LEU A 198 -24.07 -13.28 10.42
CA LEU A 198 -23.84 -14.63 9.90
C LEU A 198 -22.34 -14.96 9.78
N VAL A 199 -21.52 -14.00 9.35
CA VAL A 199 -20.08 -14.22 9.23
C VAL A 199 -19.42 -14.28 10.61
N LYS A 200 -19.77 -13.39 11.54
CA LYS A 200 -19.26 -13.45 12.92
C LYS A 200 -19.52 -14.81 13.56
N ASN A 201 -20.74 -15.32 13.41
CA ASN A 201 -21.13 -16.63 13.90
C ASN A 201 -20.33 -17.77 13.23
N LEU A 202 -20.15 -17.72 11.90
CA LEU A 202 -19.35 -18.71 11.18
C LEU A 202 -17.90 -18.72 11.66
N VAL A 203 -17.25 -17.56 11.79
CA VAL A 203 -15.86 -17.47 12.23
C VAL A 203 -15.72 -17.98 13.67
N SER A 204 -16.63 -17.59 14.56
CA SER A 204 -16.65 -18.10 15.94
C SER A 204 -16.83 -19.63 16.01
N GLU A 205 -17.70 -20.20 15.16
CA GLU A 205 -17.90 -21.64 15.07
C GLU A 205 -16.64 -22.37 14.58
N LEU A 206 -16.00 -21.83 13.53
CA LEU A 206 -14.74 -22.35 13.00
C LEU A 206 -13.60 -22.33 14.02
N GLU A 207 -13.52 -21.28 14.84
CA GLU A 207 -12.52 -21.16 15.90
C GLU A 207 -12.79 -22.12 17.06
N LYS A 208 -14.05 -22.26 17.49
CA LYS A 208 -14.45 -23.24 18.53
C LYS A 208 -14.16 -24.68 18.11
N GLU A 209 -14.33 -25.01 16.85
CA GLU A 209 -13.97 -26.33 16.30
C GLU A 209 -12.48 -26.50 16.01
N ASN A 210 -11.65 -25.50 16.34
CA ASN A 210 -10.22 -25.47 16.08
C ASN A 210 -9.89 -25.75 14.59
N LEU A 211 -10.68 -25.19 13.67
CA LEU A 211 -10.49 -25.33 12.22
C LEU A 211 -9.59 -24.24 11.62
N LEU A 212 -9.36 -23.15 12.36
CA LEU A 212 -8.52 -22.01 11.96
C LEU A 212 -7.26 -21.91 12.84
N PHE A 213 -6.62 -23.03 13.16
CA PHE A 213 -5.32 -23.06 13.85
C PHE A 213 -4.20 -22.53 12.93
N PRO A 214 -3.08 -22.01 13.47
CA PRO A 214 -1.98 -21.52 12.63
C PRO A 214 -1.50 -22.56 11.62
N GLY A 215 -1.56 -22.25 10.32
CA GLY A 215 -1.16 -23.16 9.25
C GLY A 215 -2.25 -24.16 8.82
N TRP A 216 -3.52 -23.94 9.19
CA TRP A 216 -4.65 -24.78 8.75
C TRP A 216 -4.78 -24.81 7.22
N ASN A 217 -4.41 -23.72 6.57
CA ASN A 217 -4.36 -23.54 5.11
C ASN A 217 -3.36 -24.47 4.40
N GLN A 218 -2.49 -25.18 5.14
CA GLN A 218 -1.58 -26.19 4.58
C GLN A 218 -2.16 -27.61 4.64
N LYS A 219 -3.22 -27.84 5.45
CA LYS A 219 -3.83 -29.17 5.62
C LYS A 219 -5.10 -29.30 4.79
N MET A 220 -5.05 -30.17 3.77
CA MET A 220 -6.19 -30.39 2.86
C MET A 220 -7.49 -30.75 3.59
N GLU A 221 -7.42 -31.50 4.69
CA GLU A 221 -8.60 -31.86 5.49
C GLU A 221 -9.24 -30.63 6.16
N ALA A 222 -8.43 -29.74 6.73
CA ALA A 222 -8.91 -28.50 7.33
C ALA A 222 -9.53 -27.58 6.28
N ILE A 223 -8.87 -27.42 5.12
CA ILE A 223 -9.41 -26.65 3.98
C ILE A 223 -10.78 -27.16 3.54
N LYS A 224 -10.93 -28.49 3.42
CA LYS A 224 -12.22 -29.11 3.07
C LYS A 224 -13.29 -28.84 4.11
N ARG A 225 -12.98 -28.99 5.41
CA ARG A 225 -13.94 -28.75 6.51
C ARG A 225 -14.37 -27.28 6.58
N VAL A 226 -13.44 -26.33 6.49
CA VAL A 226 -13.74 -24.90 6.40
C VAL A 226 -14.61 -24.62 5.18
N GLY A 227 -14.23 -25.17 4.02
CA GLY A 227 -14.96 -25.01 2.77
C GLY A 227 -16.42 -25.47 2.83
N LEU A 228 -16.71 -26.58 3.52
CA LEU A 228 -18.08 -27.07 3.71
C LEU A 228 -18.94 -26.05 4.48
N LYS A 229 -18.41 -25.46 5.54
CA LYS A 229 -19.14 -24.45 6.33
C LYS A 229 -19.32 -23.14 5.56
N VAL A 230 -18.31 -22.71 4.79
CA VAL A 230 -18.42 -21.54 3.90
C VAL A 230 -19.48 -21.77 2.82
N ARG A 231 -19.51 -22.94 2.16
CA ARG A 231 -20.58 -23.29 1.20
C ARG A 231 -21.96 -23.26 1.86
N ALA A 232 -22.08 -23.76 3.09
CA ALA A 232 -23.34 -23.73 3.82
C ALA A 232 -23.81 -22.30 4.11
N LEU A 233 -22.89 -21.40 4.48
CA LEU A 233 -23.19 -19.97 4.64
C LEU A 233 -23.68 -19.35 3.32
N ILE A 234 -22.94 -19.52 2.23
CA ILE A 234 -23.29 -18.93 0.92
C ILE A 234 -24.65 -19.43 0.41
N ARG A 235 -25.01 -20.69 0.69
CA ARG A 235 -26.34 -21.23 0.34
C ARG A 235 -27.49 -20.56 1.09
N LYS A 236 -27.26 -20.04 2.31
CA LYS A 236 -28.28 -19.30 3.09
C LYS A 236 -28.57 -17.92 2.48
N ILE A 237 -27.66 -17.40 1.66
CA ILE A 237 -27.84 -16.12 0.98
C ILE A 237 -28.80 -16.31 -0.20
N ARG A 238 -29.96 -15.66 -0.09
CA ARG A 238 -31.00 -15.65 -1.14
C ARG A 238 -30.54 -14.75 -2.29
N ARG A 239 -31.02 -15.04 -3.52
CA ARG A 239 -30.81 -14.26 -4.77
C ARG A 239 -29.52 -14.48 -5.57
N LEU A 240 -28.72 -15.51 -5.27
CA LEU A 240 -27.55 -15.86 -6.09
C LEU A 240 -27.81 -17.08 -6.98
N THR A 241 -27.34 -17.04 -8.23
CA THR A 241 -27.34 -18.20 -9.14
C THR A 241 -26.33 -19.25 -8.67
N PHE A 242 -26.35 -20.44 -9.26
CA PHE A 242 -25.34 -21.46 -8.97
C PHE A 242 -23.92 -20.96 -9.28
N ASP A 243 -23.73 -20.34 -10.44
CA ASP A 243 -22.42 -19.84 -10.89
C ASP A 243 -21.91 -18.69 -10.01
N ASP A 244 -22.80 -17.81 -9.55
CA ASP A 244 -22.43 -16.73 -8.63
C ASP A 244 -22.00 -17.28 -7.27
N ARG A 245 -22.68 -18.33 -6.78
CA ARG A 245 -22.30 -18.99 -5.52
C ARG A 245 -20.95 -19.67 -5.62
N GLU A 246 -20.65 -20.31 -6.75
CA GLU A 246 -19.35 -20.98 -6.93
C GLU A 246 -18.21 -19.97 -7.04
N ARG A 247 -18.40 -18.88 -7.80
CA ARG A 247 -17.44 -17.77 -7.86
C ARG A 247 -17.18 -17.16 -6.49
N LEU A 248 -18.25 -16.87 -5.75
CA LEU A 248 -18.17 -16.30 -4.42
C LEU A 248 -17.49 -17.25 -3.41
N TYR A 249 -17.77 -18.55 -3.51
CA TYR A 249 -17.10 -19.56 -2.70
C TYR A 249 -15.59 -19.58 -2.95
N ASN A 250 -15.18 -19.57 -4.22
CA ASN A 250 -13.76 -19.61 -4.58
C ASN A 250 -13.04 -18.34 -4.10
N GLU A 251 -13.64 -17.15 -4.28
CA GLU A 251 -13.09 -15.88 -3.80
C GLU A 251 -12.93 -15.89 -2.26
N VAL A 252 -13.96 -16.32 -1.53
CA VAL A 252 -13.90 -16.39 -0.06
C VAL A 252 -12.84 -17.38 0.41
N MET A 253 -12.74 -18.56 -0.22
CA MET A 253 -11.74 -19.56 0.17
C MET A 253 -10.31 -19.11 -0.12
N ASP A 254 -10.07 -18.48 -1.27
CA ASP A 254 -8.76 -17.92 -1.60
C ASP A 254 -8.34 -16.85 -0.58
N ASN A 255 -9.27 -15.97 -0.22
CA ASN A 255 -9.03 -14.95 0.79
C ASN A 255 -8.74 -15.56 2.17
N LEU A 256 -9.53 -16.53 2.61
CA LEU A 256 -9.34 -17.20 3.90
C LEU A 256 -7.99 -17.94 3.98
N ILE A 257 -7.57 -18.60 2.91
CA ILE A 257 -6.29 -19.31 2.83
C ILE A 257 -5.12 -18.35 3.02
N LYS A 258 -5.21 -17.14 2.46
CA LYS A 258 -4.17 -16.10 2.57
C LYS A 258 -4.04 -15.49 3.98
N VAL A 259 -5.06 -15.59 4.82
CA VAL A 259 -5.04 -15.11 6.23
C VAL A 259 -4.93 -16.26 7.25
N GLY A 260 -4.66 -17.48 6.78
CA GLY A 260 -4.66 -18.72 7.57
C GLY A 260 -3.30 -19.25 8.01
#